data_AF-A0A4S4KLF0-F1
#
_entry.id   AF-A0A4S4KLF0-F1
#
_cell.length_a   1.000
_cell.length_b   1.000
_cell.length_c   1.000
_cell.angle_alpha   90.00
_cell.angle_beta   90.00
_cell.angle_gamma   90.00
#
_symmetry.space_group_name_H-M   'P 1'
#
loop_
_entity.id
_entity.type
_entity.pdbx_description
1 polymer ?
#
loop_
_entity_poly.entity_id
_entity_poly.type
_entity_poly.pdbx_seq_one_letter_code
_entity_poly.pdbx_strand_id
1 'polypeptide(L)'
;MPDSAEDTESLLFVLYDPLGTAYKRFNPNTPVLVQGALKLAIKYECETIRARIVENLEADWPQTLAQWDARRLEATIARSEHGLRPNGKVDGLYLDDRLPEPASAIRIASDFNIPSILPAAFYNLALINTDADWDKYRANPITEGKPLRFGARTARWNILDKTDLMRLVHGQKLIAAYTRAIGTDIFGSRCPRNAKGCSNARTDCWKYLQENAPVSMDDPLDILHDCMNLHDIFTDLPCATCSSDITTLAEKKRHELWRSLPAFFNLL
;
A
#
# COMPACT_ATOMS: atom_id res chain seq x y z
N MET A 1 -37.62 11.79 -1.32
CA MET A 1 -37.42 10.36 -1.01
C MET A 1 -36.89 10.28 0.42
N PRO A 2 -37.45 9.38 1.26
CA PRO A 2 -36.88 9.11 2.59
C PRO A 2 -35.48 8.50 2.45
N ASP A 3 -34.60 8.78 3.41
CA ASP A 3 -33.28 8.14 3.49
C ASP A 3 -33.41 6.69 3.95
N SER A 4 -32.41 5.87 3.64
CA SER A 4 -32.39 4.51 4.16
C SER A 4 -32.14 4.52 5.67
N ALA A 5 -32.61 3.47 6.35
CA ALA A 5 -32.41 3.33 7.79
C ALA A 5 -30.91 3.21 8.10
N GLU A 6 -30.16 2.49 7.26
CA GLU A 6 -28.73 2.23 7.41
C GLU A 6 -27.90 3.51 7.24
N ASP A 7 -28.24 4.35 6.27
CA ASP A 7 -27.56 5.64 6.04
C ASP A 7 -27.80 6.57 7.25
N THR A 8 -29.03 6.58 7.76
CA THR A 8 -29.43 7.42 8.91
C THR A 8 -28.76 6.97 10.19
N GLU A 9 -28.71 5.65 10.45
CA GLU A 9 -27.98 5.07 11.58
C GLU A 9 -26.49 5.44 11.53
N SER A 10 -25.87 5.33 10.35
CA SER A 10 -24.46 5.69 10.15
C SER A 10 -24.18 7.15 10.47
N LEU A 11 -25.05 8.08 10.02
CA LEU A 11 -24.91 9.50 10.33
C LEU A 11 -25.09 9.78 11.83
N LEU A 12 -26.11 9.19 12.46
CA LEU A 12 -26.34 9.33 13.90
C LEU A 12 -25.14 8.81 14.69
N PHE A 13 -24.58 7.67 14.30
CA PHE A 13 -23.38 7.14 14.95
C PHE A 13 -22.23 8.14 14.93
N VAL A 14 -21.93 8.73 13.76
CA VAL A 14 -20.86 9.73 13.63
C VAL A 14 -21.15 11.01 14.41
N LEU A 15 -22.42 11.41 14.51
CA LEU A 15 -22.84 12.59 15.29
C LEU A 15 -22.68 12.39 16.81
N TYR A 16 -23.05 11.22 17.32
CA TYR A 16 -23.01 10.92 18.74
C TYR A 16 -21.62 10.46 19.20
N ASP A 17 -20.84 9.85 18.32
CA ASP A 17 -19.47 9.40 18.60
C ASP A 17 -18.48 9.84 17.49
N PRO A 18 -18.18 11.15 17.37
CA PRO A 18 -17.31 11.68 16.30
C PRO A 18 -15.85 11.22 16.39
N LEU A 19 -15.45 10.69 17.56
CA LEU A 19 -14.08 10.29 17.90
C LEU A 19 -13.92 8.80 18.22
N GLY A 20 -15.01 8.05 18.38
CA GLY A 20 -14.95 6.74 19.02
C GLY A 20 -15.20 5.56 18.10
N THR A 21 -15.80 4.53 18.69
CA THR A 21 -15.56 3.09 18.45
C THR A 21 -15.75 2.59 17.01
N ALA A 22 -16.46 3.32 16.14
CA ALA A 22 -16.53 2.98 14.71
C ALA A 22 -15.25 3.30 13.94
N TYR A 23 -14.51 4.35 14.33
CA TYR A 23 -13.23 4.72 13.71
C TYR A 23 -12.08 4.06 14.43
N LYS A 24 -11.93 2.76 14.19
CA LYS A 24 -10.68 2.08 14.53
C LYS A 24 -9.68 2.35 13.40
N ARG A 25 -8.56 3.01 13.73
CA ARG A 25 -7.46 3.28 12.79
C ARG A 25 -7.13 2.01 11.99
N PHE A 26 -7.00 2.16 10.68
CA PHE A 26 -6.73 1.08 9.73
C PHE A 26 -7.78 -0.03 9.64
N ASN A 27 -9.00 0.21 10.14
CA ASN A 27 -10.07 -0.78 9.99
C ASN A 27 -10.45 -0.90 8.49
N PRO A 28 -10.34 -2.10 7.90
CA PRO A 28 -10.61 -2.33 6.49
C PRO A 28 -12.08 -2.13 6.10
N ASN A 29 -12.99 -2.05 7.08
CA ASN A 29 -14.40 -1.75 6.86
C ASN A 29 -14.74 -0.25 7.00
N THR A 30 -13.80 0.60 7.46
CA THR A 30 -14.07 2.04 7.64
C THR A 30 -14.73 2.67 6.41
N PRO A 31 -14.23 2.47 5.17
CA PRO A 31 -14.87 3.09 4.00
C PRO A 31 -16.33 2.65 3.80
N VAL A 32 -16.64 1.38 4.07
CA VAL A 32 -18.00 0.85 3.93
C VAL A 32 -18.93 1.41 5.01
N LEU A 33 -18.44 1.48 6.26
CA LEU A 33 -19.22 1.95 7.41
C LEU A 33 -19.57 3.43 7.31
N VAL A 34 -18.72 4.24 6.69
CA VAL A 34 -18.88 5.71 6.67
C VAL A 34 -19.52 6.24 5.40
N GLN A 35 -19.76 5.36 4.42
CA GLN A 35 -20.37 5.71 3.13
C GLN A 35 -21.75 6.36 3.30
N GLY A 36 -22.62 5.78 4.13
CA GLY A 36 -23.95 6.33 4.42
C GLY A 36 -23.87 7.69 5.12
N ALA A 37 -22.97 7.82 6.10
CA ALA A 37 -22.74 9.07 6.81
C ALA A 37 -22.23 10.18 5.88
N LEU A 38 -21.28 9.90 4.97
CA LEU A 38 -20.80 10.87 3.98
C LEU A 38 -21.90 11.31 3.01
N LYS A 39 -22.69 10.35 2.52
CA LYS A 39 -23.81 10.62 1.61
C LYS A 39 -24.82 11.56 2.26
N LEU A 40 -25.22 11.29 3.51
CA LEU A 40 -26.14 12.17 4.22
C LEU A 40 -25.51 13.49 4.62
N ALA A 41 -24.23 13.50 5.02
CA ALA A 41 -23.53 14.75 5.35
C ALA A 41 -23.48 15.70 4.15
N ILE A 42 -23.30 15.19 2.93
CA ILE A 42 -23.36 16.00 1.72
C ILE A 42 -24.80 16.45 1.43
N LYS A 43 -25.77 15.53 1.52
CA LYS A 43 -27.19 15.85 1.27
C LYS A 43 -27.72 16.92 2.21
N TYR A 44 -27.30 16.89 3.47
CA TYR A 44 -27.72 17.81 4.52
C TYR A 44 -26.72 18.93 4.80
N GLU A 45 -25.73 19.13 3.92
CA GLU A 45 -24.73 20.19 4.02
C GLU A 45 -24.00 20.26 5.39
N CYS A 46 -23.83 19.10 6.02
CA CYS A 46 -23.11 18.95 7.28
C CYS A 46 -21.60 18.91 7.04
N GLU A 47 -21.03 20.04 6.64
CA GLU A 47 -19.62 20.12 6.20
C GLU A 47 -18.63 19.74 7.30
N THR A 48 -18.93 20.02 8.58
CA THR A 48 -18.07 19.62 9.70
C THR A 48 -17.96 18.11 9.84
N ILE A 49 -19.07 17.39 9.65
CA ILE A 49 -19.11 15.92 9.67
C ILE A 49 -18.32 15.39 8.49
N ARG A 50 -18.61 15.91 7.28
CA ARG A 50 -17.91 15.50 6.06
C ARG A 50 -16.40 15.68 6.21
N ALA A 51 -15.94 16.87 6.61
CA ALA A 51 -14.52 17.17 6.81
C ALA A 51 -13.89 16.20 7.81
N ARG A 52 -14.59 15.88 8.90
CA ARG A 52 -14.09 14.93 9.91
C ARG A 52 -13.94 13.52 9.39
N ILE A 53 -14.92 13.02 8.63
CA ILE A 53 -14.84 11.70 8.01
C ILE A 53 -13.69 11.65 7.01
N VAL A 54 -13.54 12.70 6.19
CA VAL A 54 -12.45 12.82 5.22
C VAL A 54 -11.09 12.84 5.92
N GLU A 55 -10.91 13.63 6.97
CA GLU A 55 -9.68 13.65 7.78
C GLU A 55 -9.31 12.25 8.30
N ASN A 56 -10.30 11.49 8.80
CA ASN A 56 -10.06 10.15 9.31
C ASN A 56 -9.66 9.17 8.20
N LEU A 57 -10.33 9.22 7.04
CA LEU A 57 -9.96 8.42 5.87
C LEU A 57 -8.55 8.77 5.39
N GLU A 58 -8.23 10.06 5.33
CA GLU A 58 -6.90 10.56 4.97
C GLU A 58 -5.82 10.11 5.94
N ALA A 59 -6.11 10.08 7.25
CA ALA A 59 -5.17 9.62 8.27
C ALA A 59 -4.81 8.14 8.13
N ASP A 60 -5.66 7.32 7.52
CA ASP A 60 -5.36 5.90 7.29
C ASP A 60 -4.39 5.69 6.11
N TRP A 61 -4.27 6.66 5.18
CA TRP A 61 -3.49 6.52 3.95
C TRP A 61 -2.26 7.45 3.87
N PRO A 62 -1.10 6.96 3.38
CA PRO A 62 0.07 7.80 3.21
C PRO A 62 -0.09 8.80 2.07
N GLN A 63 0.09 10.08 2.38
CA GLN A 63 0.08 11.17 1.39
C GLN A 63 1.50 11.59 0.99
N THR A 64 2.50 11.24 1.80
CA THR A 64 3.92 11.51 1.54
C THR A 64 4.75 10.24 1.64
N LEU A 65 5.92 10.22 0.99
CA LEU A 65 6.83 9.09 1.06
C LEU A 65 7.30 8.82 2.50
N ALA A 66 7.56 9.86 3.29
CA ALA A 66 7.92 9.70 4.71
C ALA A 66 6.79 9.06 5.54
N GLN A 67 5.54 9.41 5.25
CA GLN A 67 4.38 8.76 5.85
C GLN A 67 4.20 7.31 5.39
N TRP A 68 4.57 6.99 4.15
CA TRP A 68 4.63 5.61 3.68
C TRP A 68 5.70 4.83 4.43
N ASP A 69 6.88 5.42 4.65
CA ASP A 69 8.00 4.78 5.38
C ASP A 69 7.61 4.45 6.82
N ALA A 70 7.01 5.41 7.52
CA ALA A 70 6.50 5.20 8.87
C ALA A 70 5.49 4.04 8.92
N ARG A 71 4.56 3.99 7.95
CA ARG A 71 3.55 2.93 7.87
C ARG A 71 4.15 1.57 7.48
N ARG A 72 5.16 1.54 6.61
CA ARG A 72 5.90 0.31 6.29
C ARG A 72 6.53 -0.25 7.57
N LEU A 73 7.20 0.59 8.36
CA LEU A 73 7.83 0.14 9.59
C LEU A 73 6.80 -0.44 10.59
N GLU A 74 5.67 0.25 10.79
CA GLU A 74 4.55 -0.25 11.59
C GLU A 74 4.04 -1.61 11.08
N ALA A 75 3.87 -1.75 9.75
CA ALA A 75 3.41 -2.98 9.12
C ALA A 75 4.43 -4.13 9.24
N THR A 76 5.74 -3.84 9.18
CA THR A 76 6.81 -4.84 9.39
C THR A 76 6.81 -5.35 10.82
N ILE A 77 6.67 -4.46 11.81
CA ILE A 77 6.56 -4.83 13.23
C ILE A 77 5.32 -5.70 13.45
N ALA A 78 4.16 -5.26 12.96
CA ALA A 78 2.92 -6.03 13.06
C ALA A 78 3.05 -7.40 12.36
N ARG A 79 3.68 -7.47 11.18
CA ARG A 79 3.92 -8.74 10.48
C ARG A 79 4.79 -9.69 11.31
N SER A 80 5.84 -9.18 11.94
CA SER A 80 6.68 -9.97 12.84
C SER A 80 5.87 -10.54 14.02
N GLU A 81 5.07 -9.70 14.68
CA GLU A 81 4.22 -10.13 15.79
C GLU A 81 3.22 -11.21 15.38
N HIS A 82 2.57 -11.06 14.23
CA HIS A 82 1.64 -12.06 13.70
C HIS A 82 2.36 -13.36 13.29
N GLY A 83 3.57 -13.26 12.73
CA GLY A 83 4.38 -14.42 12.35
C GLY A 83 4.82 -15.30 13.53
N LEU A 84 4.89 -14.73 14.74
CA LEU A 84 5.15 -15.48 15.98
C LEU A 84 3.94 -16.28 16.47
N ARG A 85 2.75 -16.08 15.87
CA ARG A 85 1.51 -16.74 16.29
C ARG A 85 1.23 -17.94 15.38
N PRO A 86 0.99 -19.16 15.92
CA PRO A 86 0.75 -20.36 15.11
C PRO A 86 -0.46 -20.26 14.16
N ASN A 87 -1.44 -19.43 14.51
CA ASN A 87 -2.63 -19.17 13.70
C ASN A 87 -2.55 -17.85 12.90
N GLY A 88 -1.42 -17.13 12.97
CA GLY A 88 -1.23 -15.83 12.32
C GLY A 88 -2.11 -14.71 12.88
N LYS A 89 -2.72 -14.91 14.06
CA LYS A 89 -3.67 -13.97 14.66
C LYS A 89 -3.14 -13.35 15.94
N VAL A 90 -3.40 -12.06 16.08
CA VAL A 90 -3.22 -11.32 17.33
C VAL A 90 -4.60 -10.76 17.70
N ASP A 91 -5.03 -10.98 18.93
CA ASP A 91 -6.39 -10.62 19.42
C ASP A 91 -7.53 -11.13 18.52
N GLY A 92 -7.37 -12.34 17.95
CA GLY A 92 -8.36 -12.96 17.07
C GLY A 92 -8.40 -12.45 15.62
N LEU A 93 -7.61 -11.42 15.29
CA LEU A 93 -7.56 -10.75 13.99
C LEU A 93 -6.30 -11.14 13.21
N TYR A 94 -6.39 -11.22 11.89
CA TYR A 94 -5.22 -11.34 11.00
C TYR A 94 -4.55 -9.99 10.79
N LEU A 95 -3.34 -9.98 10.22
CA LEU A 95 -2.63 -8.75 9.87
C LEU A 95 -3.46 -7.90 8.89
N ASP A 96 -4.09 -8.54 7.91
CA ASP A 96 -4.93 -7.89 6.91
C ASP A 96 -6.18 -7.21 7.52
N ASP A 97 -6.63 -7.64 8.70
CA ASP A 97 -7.75 -7.02 9.43
C ASP A 97 -7.33 -5.74 10.19
N ARG A 98 -6.03 -5.40 10.15
CA ARG A 98 -5.40 -4.27 10.85
C ARG A 98 -4.73 -3.29 9.89
N LEU A 99 -5.01 -3.44 8.59
CA LEU A 99 -4.47 -2.60 7.53
C LEU A 99 -5.65 -2.08 6.68
N PRO A 100 -5.55 -0.85 6.16
CA PRO A 100 -6.63 -0.29 5.37
C PRO A 100 -6.82 -1.09 4.07
N GLU A 101 -8.07 -1.34 3.70
CA GLU A 101 -8.41 -2.12 2.50
C GLU A 101 -8.50 -1.18 1.28
N PRO A 102 -7.68 -1.41 0.24
CA PRO A 102 -7.49 -0.45 -0.83
C PRO A 102 -8.68 -0.30 -1.77
N ALA A 103 -9.41 -1.37 -2.10
CA ALA A 103 -10.51 -1.26 -3.06
C ALA A 103 -11.66 -0.41 -2.50
N SER A 104 -12.02 -0.60 -1.23
CA SER A 104 -13.07 0.19 -0.58
C SER A 104 -12.65 1.64 -0.38
N ALA A 105 -11.37 1.87 -0.11
CA ALA A 105 -10.81 3.22 -0.04
C ALA A 105 -10.85 3.94 -1.41
N ILE A 106 -10.52 3.24 -2.50
CA ILE A 106 -10.65 3.79 -3.86
C ILE A 106 -12.11 4.14 -4.16
N ARG A 107 -13.04 3.22 -3.86
CA ARG A 107 -14.46 3.43 -4.13
C ARG A 107 -15.02 4.65 -3.40
N ILE A 108 -14.76 4.77 -2.09
CA ILE A 108 -15.24 5.93 -1.34
C ILE A 108 -14.58 7.23 -1.81
N ALA A 109 -13.29 7.20 -2.13
CA ALA A 109 -12.58 8.40 -2.58
C ALA A 109 -13.06 8.86 -3.96
N SER A 110 -13.33 7.94 -4.87
CA SER A 110 -13.92 8.22 -6.18
C SER A 110 -15.34 8.79 -6.04
N ASP A 111 -16.17 8.19 -5.19
CA ASP A 111 -17.59 8.58 -5.04
C ASP A 111 -17.77 9.93 -4.33
N PHE A 112 -16.89 10.28 -3.40
CA PHE A 112 -16.99 11.49 -2.58
C PHE A 112 -15.92 12.55 -2.86
N ASN A 113 -15.15 12.38 -3.95
CA ASN A 113 -14.10 13.28 -4.38
C ASN A 113 -13.04 13.55 -3.30
N ILE A 114 -12.39 12.47 -2.84
CA ILE A 114 -11.27 12.49 -1.87
C ILE A 114 -9.98 12.06 -2.59
N PRO A 115 -9.43 12.89 -3.50
CA PRO A 115 -8.32 12.47 -4.37
C PRO A 115 -7.00 12.23 -3.63
N SER A 116 -6.84 12.79 -2.43
CA SER A 116 -5.62 12.73 -1.61
C SER A 116 -5.17 11.30 -1.26
N ILE A 117 -6.12 10.36 -1.11
CA ILE A 117 -5.81 8.97 -0.75
C ILE A 117 -5.64 8.05 -1.97
N LEU A 118 -6.12 8.46 -3.15
CA LEU A 118 -6.16 7.61 -4.35
C LEU A 118 -4.78 7.11 -4.78
N PRO A 119 -3.71 7.92 -4.86
CA PRO A 119 -2.40 7.44 -5.33
C PRO A 119 -1.86 6.28 -4.50
N ALA A 120 -1.96 6.39 -3.16
CA ALA A 120 -1.50 5.35 -2.25
C ALA A 120 -2.42 4.14 -2.23
N ALA A 121 -3.74 4.34 -2.33
CA ALA A 121 -4.71 3.24 -2.38
C ALA A 121 -4.55 2.40 -3.65
N PHE A 122 -4.42 3.05 -4.81
CA PHE A 122 -4.12 2.37 -6.07
C PHE A 122 -2.76 1.69 -6.06
N TYR A 123 -1.73 2.33 -5.49
CA TYR A 123 -0.41 1.71 -5.34
C TYR A 123 -0.48 0.42 -4.52
N ASN A 124 -1.12 0.47 -3.33
CA ASN A 124 -1.28 -0.72 -2.50
C ASN A 124 -2.11 -1.81 -3.19
N LEU A 125 -3.19 -1.45 -3.89
CA LEU A 125 -3.99 -2.40 -4.65
C LEU A 125 -3.17 -3.06 -5.77
N ALA A 126 -2.33 -2.28 -6.45
CA ALA A 126 -1.49 -2.75 -7.55
C ALA A 126 -0.44 -3.77 -7.11
N LEU A 127 -0.17 -3.91 -5.80
CA LEU A 127 0.73 -4.91 -5.22
C LEU A 127 0.00 -6.17 -4.74
N ILE A 128 -1.34 -6.17 -4.70
CA ILE A 128 -2.14 -7.33 -4.26
C ILE A 128 -2.47 -8.19 -5.48
N ASN A 129 -2.32 -9.51 -5.33
CA ASN A 129 -2.71 -10.47 -6.36
C ASN A 129 -4.24 -10.43 -6.56
N THR A 130 -4.71 -10.37 -7.80
CA THR A 130 -6.14 -10.37 -8.16
C THR A 130 -6.91 -11.59 -7.67
N ASP A 131 -6.22 -12.72 -7.42
CA ASP A 131 -6.83 -13.93 -6.84
C ASP A 131 -7.01 -13.85 -5.31
N ALA A 132 -6.39 -12.85 -4.65
CA ALA A 132 -6.48 -12.61 -3.21
C ALA A 132 -7.75 -11.80 -2.87
N ASP A 133 -8.90 -12.42 -3.09
CA ASP A 133 -10.20 -11.82 -2.83
C ASP A 133 -10.57 -11.84 -1.33
N TRP A 134 -11.03 -10.67 -0.84
CA TRP A 134 -11.36 -10.42 0.55
C TRP A 134 -12.44 -11.36 1.09
N ASP A 135 -13.54 -11.53 0.35
CA ASP A 135 -14.71 -12.27 0.80
C ASP A 135 -14.41 -13.77 0.73
N LYS A 136 -13.78 -14.23 -0.36
CA LYS A 136 -13.36 -15.62 -0.55
C LYS A 136 -12.47 -16.12 0.60
N TYR A 137 -11.42 -15.37 0.93
CA TYR A 137 -10.46 -15.79 1.96
C TYR A 137 -11.09 -15.85 3.37
N ARG A 138 -12.17 -15.10 3.61
CA ARG A 138 -12.91 -15.08 4.88
C ARG A 138 -14.09 -16.03 4.92
N ALA A 139 -14.65 -16.42 3.77
CA ALA A 139 -15.73 -17.40 3.68
C ALA A 139 -15.28 -18.81 4.10
N ASN A 140 -14.04 -19.20 3.75
CA ASN A 140 -13.47 -20.48 4.17
C ASN A 140 -12.06 -20.33 4.77
N PRO A 141 -11.96 -20.00 6.08
CA PRO A 141 -10.67 -19.78 6.75
C PRO A 141 -9.75 -21.00 6.83
N ILE A 142 -10.28 -22.22 6.59
CA ILE A 142 -9.52 -23.46 6.69
C ILE A 142 -8.76 -23.75 5.40
N THR A 143 -9.37 -23.50 4.24
CA THR A 143 -8.75 -23.77 2.94
C THR A 143 -8.26 -22.49 2.27
N GLU A 144 -9.16 -21.53 2.06
CA GLU A 144 -8.91 -20.31 1.28
C GLU A 144 -8.22 -19.23 2.12
N GLY A 145 -8.51 -19.16 3.41
CA GLY A 145 -7.88 -18.21 4.34
C GLY A 145 -6.50 -18.60 4.86
N LYS A 146 -5.92 -19.73 4.40
CA LYS A 146 -4.55 -20.12 4.81
C LYS A 146 -3.50 -19.03 4.57
N PRO A 147 -3.49 -18.30 3.44
CA PRO A 147 -2.52 -17.24 3.21
C PRO A 147 -2.61 -16.10 4.24
N LEU A 148 -3.80 -15.81 4.80
CA LEU A 148 -3.97 -14.79 5.84
C LEU A 148 -3.14 -15.10 7.10
N ARG A 149 -2.92 -16.38 7.40
CA ARG A 149 -2.06 -16.81 8.52
C ARG A 149 -0.60 -16.41 8.33
N PHE A 150 -0.19 -16.22 7.09
CA PHE A 150 1.17 -15.82 6.70
C PHE A 150 1.24 -14.34 6.33
N GLY A 151 0.24 -13.54 6.72
CA GLY A 151 0.22 -12.10 6.49
C GLY A 151 -0.12 -11.69 5.06
N ALA A 152 -0.77 -12.55 4.28
CA ALA A 152 -1.27 -12.17 2.96
C ALA A 152 -2.23 -10.99 3.06
N ARG A 153 -2.16 -10.10 2.08
CA ARG A 153 -3.11 -8.98 1.89
C ARG A 153 -4.23 -9.41 0.96
N THR A 154 -5.44 -8.89 1.18
CA THR A 154 -6.59 -9.11 0.29
C THR A 154 -7.25 -7.80 -0.09
N ALA A 155 -8.05 -7.83 -1.15
CA ALA A 155 -8.83 -6.68 -1.59
C ALA A 155 -10.25 -7.08 -2.00
N ARG A 156 -11.19 -6.14 -1.92
CA ARG A 156 -12.57 -6.32 -2.40
C ARG A 156 -12.62 -6.03 -3.90
N TRP A 157 -12.22 -6.99 -4.72
CA TRP A 157 -12.11 -6.76 -6.17
C TRP A 157 -13.45 -6.42 -6.83
N ASN A 158 -14.53 -7.03 -6.35
CA ASN A 158 -15.86 -6.93 -6.94
C ASN A 158 -16.51 -5.54 -6.84
N ILE A 159 -16.01 -4.66 -5.97
CA ILE A 159 -16.59 -3.31 -5.80
C ILE A 159 -15.97 -2.27 -6.74
N LEU A 160 -14.85 -2.58 -7.40
CA LEU A 160 -14.18 -1.67 -8.33
C LEU A 160 -15.01 -1.49 -9.61
N ASP A 161 -15.19 -0.25 -10.03
CA ASP A 161 -15.86 0.04 -11.29
C ASP A 161 -14.91 -0.12 -12.49
N LYS A 162 -15.47 -0.01 -13.70
CA LYS A 162 -14.69 -0.11 -14.95
C LYS A 162 -13.56 0.93 -15.01
N THR A 163 -13.79 2.15 -14.54
CA THR A 163 -12.81 3.24 -14.59
C THR A 163 -11.65 2.93 -13.67
N ASP A 164 -11.94 2.53 -12.43
CA ASP A 164 -10.94 2.20 -11.42
C ASP A 164 -10.12 0.96 -11.82
N LEU A 165 -10.76 -0.06 -12.40
CA LEU A 165 -10.05 -1.22 -12.96
C LEU A 165 -9.10 -0.83 -14.10
N MET A 166 -9.53 0.07 -15.00
CA MET A 166 -8.66 0.55 -16.08
C MET A 166 -7.47 1.37 -15.56
N ARG A 167 -7.69 2.21 -14.54
CA ARG A 167 -6.61 2.93 -13.84
C ARG A 167 -5.62 1.97 -13.21
N LEU A 168 -6.11 0.94 -12.52
CA LEU A 168 -5.28 -0.09 -11.88
C LEU A 168 -4.41 -0.82 -12.91
N VAL A 169 -5.00 -1.33 -13.99
CA VAL A 169 -4.27 -2.07 -15.04
C VAL A 169 -3.20 -1.19 -15.68
N HIS A 170 -3.52 0.09 -15.93
CA HIS A 170 -2.55 1.04 -16.44
C HIS A 170 -1.38 1.26 -15.46
N GLY A 171 -1.70 1.50 -14.18
CA GLY A 171 -0.68 1.70 -13.16
C GLY A 171 0.18 0.47 -12.91
N GLN A 172 -0.39 -0.74 -12.87
CA GLN A 172 0.37 -1.99 -12.76
C GLN A 172 1.38 -2.14 -13.91
N LYS A 173 0.98 -1.80 -15.15
CA LYS A 173 1.90 -1.82 -16.29
C LYS A 173 3.07 -0.86 -16.09
N LEU A 174 2.80 0.37 -15.63
CA LEU A 174 3.83 1.39 -15.42
C LEU A 174 4.73 1.08 -14.23
N ILE A 175 4.17 0.60 -13.12
CA ILE A 175 4.92 0.10 -11.95
C ILE A 175 5.85 -1.02 -12.39
N ALA A 176 5.35 -2.03 -13.08
CA ALA A 176 6.18 -3.15 -13.55
C ALA A 176 7.28 -2.69 -14.53
N ALA A 177 7.01 -1.70 -15.39
CA ALA A 177 8.03 -1.09 -16.23
C ALA A 177 9.09 -0.35 -15.41
N TYR A 178 8.67 0.41 -14.40
CA TYR A 178 9.55 1.12 -13.47
C TYR A 178 10.44 0.14 -12.70
N THR A 179 9.87 -0.93 -12.14
CA THR A 179 10.60 -1.96 -11.39
C THR A 179 11.68 -2.62 -12.25
N ARG A 180 11.40 -2.94 -13.53
CA ARG A 180 12.39 -3.51 -14.45
C ARG A 180 13.55 -2.54 -14.76
N ALA A 181 13.29 -1.23 -14.77
CA ALA A 181 14.31 -0.23 -15.04
C ALA A 181 15.25 0.03 -13.85
N ILE A 182 14.86 -0.32 -12.62
CA ILE A 182 15.68 -0.12 -11.41
C ILE A 182 17.08 -0.73 -11.58
N GLY A 183 17.15 -1.97 -12.07
CA GLY A 183 18.42 -2.67 -12.25
C GLY A 183 19.39 -1.94 -13.19
N THR A 184 18.90 -1.54 -14.37
CA THR A 184 19.73 -0.81 -15.34
C THR A 184 20.11 0.57 -14.85
N ASP A 185 19.19 1.26 -14.19
CA ASP A 185 19.39 2.65 -13.77
C ASP A 185 20.39 2.72 -12.61
N ILE A 186 20.26 1.82 -11.62
CA ILE A 186 21.08 1.83 -10.40
C ILE A 186 22.39 1.06 -10.58
N PHE A 187 22.33 -0.13 -11.17
CA PHE A 187 23.46 -1.05 -11.24
C PHE A 187 24.18 -1.05 -12.60
N GLY A 188 23.60 -0.42 -13.65
CA GLY A 188 24.15 -0.44 -15.00
C GLY A 188 25.40 0.42 -15.23
N SER A 189 25.70 1.39 -14.35
CA SER A 189 26.91 2.22 -14.48
C SER A 189 28.19 1.45 -14.14
N ARG A 190 29.29 1.78 -14.83
CA ARG A 190 30.63 1.21 -14.57
C ARG A 190 31.23 1.84 -13.32
N CYS A 191 32.02 1.06 -12.58
CA CYS A 191 32.74 1.57 -11.41
C CYS A 191 33.76 2.65 -11.84
N PRO A 192 33.63 3.91 -11.39
CA PRO A 192 34.53 4.99 -11.81
C PRO A 192 35.96 4.77 -11.31
N ARG A 193 36.14 4.06 -10.19
CA ARG A 193 37.44 3.74 -9.60
C ARG A 193 38.07 2.46 -10.15
N ASN A 194 37.35 1.73 -11.02
CA ASN A 194 37.72 0.40 -11.49
C ASN A 194 38.22 -0.54 -10.36
N ALA A 195 37.60 -0.45 -9.19
CA ALA A 195 38.01 -1.19 -8.02
C ALA A 195 37.83 -2.70 -8.25
N LYS A 196 38.84 -3.50 -7.89
CA LYS A 196 38.82 -4.96 -8.06
C LYS A 196 37.61 -5.55 -7.32
N GLY A 197 36.84 -6.40 -8.00
CA GLY A 197 35.64 -7.05 -7.44
C GLY A 197 34.38 -6.20 -7.38
N CYS A 198 34.46 -4.88 -7.58
CA CYS A 198 33.29 -3.99 -7.46
C CYS A 198 32.21 -4.26 -8.51
N SER A 199 32.59 -4.60 -9.74
CA SER A 199 31.61 -4.93 -10.80
C SER A 199 30.84 -6.21 -10.48
N ASN A 200 31.50 -7.19 -9.85
CA ASN A 200 30.88 -8.45 -9.45
C ASN A 200 29.93 -8.19 -8.28
N ALA A 201 30.40 -7.50 -7.23
CA ALA A 201 29.57 -7.14 -6.08
C ALA A 201 28.29 -6.37 -6.50
N ARG A 202 28.38 -5.42 -7.44
CA ARG A 202 27.19 -4.74 -7.99
C ARG A 202 26.21 -5.70 -8.68
N THR A 203 26.75 -6.63 -9.45
CA THR A 203 25.94 -7.63 -10.17
C THR A 203 25.27 -8.59 -9.18
N ASP A 204 26.01 -9.01 -8.15
CA ASP A 204 25.52 -9.93 -7.13
C ASP A 204 24.45 -9.26 -6.25
N CYS A 205 24.62 -7.98 -5.90
CA CYS A 205 23.57 -7.21 -5.24
C CYS A 205 22.27 -7.19 -6.06
N TRP A 206 22.37 -6.87 -7.36
CA TRP A 206 21.19 -6.85 -8.22
C TRP A 206 20.55 -8.23 -8.40
N LYS A 207 21.35 -9.28 -8.60
CA LYS A 207 20.85 -10.65 -8.69
C LYS A 207 20.12 -11.06 -7.43
N TYR A 208 20.67 -10.78 -6.25
CA TYR A 208 19.99 -11.07 -4.99
C TYR A 208 18.66 -10.33 -4.87
N LEU A 209 18.61 -9.05 -5.24
CA LEU A 209 17.38 -8.26 -5.22
C LEU A 209 16.34 -8.79 -6.24
N GLN A 210 16.80 -9.42 -7.32
CA GLN A 210 15.96 -10.07 -8.33
C GLN A 210 15.52 -11.50 -7.93
N GLU A 211 16.36 -12.25 -7.19
CA GLU A 211 16.13 -13.67 -6.82
C GLU A 211 15.43 -13.83 -5.47
N ASN A 212 15.68 -12.93 -4.51
CA ASN A 212 15.02 -12.90 -3.19
C ASN A 212 13.80 -12.00 -3.16
N ALA A 213 13.52 -11.30 -4.25
CA ALA A 213 12.18 -10.86 -4.61
C ALA A 213 11.24 -12.09 -4.61
N PRO A 214 10.37 -12.27 -3.60
CA PRO A 214 9.49 -13.43 -3.54
C PRO A 214 8.57 -13.38 -4.77
N VAL A 215 8.65 -14.44 -5.58
CA VAL A 215 7.90 -14.67 -6.82
C VAL A 215 6.54 -13.94 -6.88
N SER A 216 6.44 -12.98 -7.80
CA SER A 216 5.26 -12.20 -8.22
C SER A 216 4.94 -10.92 -7.42
N MET A 217 5.17 -9.76 -8.06
CA MET A 217 4.71 -8.40 -7.66
C MET A 217 5.50 -7.76 -6.51
N ASP A 218 6.81 -7.60 -6.67
CA ASP A 218 7.62 -6.84 -5.72
C ASP A 218 7.19 -5.38 -5.62
N ASP A 219 7.21 -4.87 -4.40
CA ASP A 219 7.06 -3.45 -4.10
C ASP A 219 8.36 -2.71 -4.53
N PRO A 220 8.35 -1.91 -5.61
CA PRO A 220 9.54 -1.18 -6.01
C PRO A 220 10.05 -0.17 -4.97
N LEU A 221 9.19 0.35 -4.08
CA LEU A 221 9.65 1.19 -2.97
C LEU A 221 10.42 0.38 -1.94
N ASP A 222 10.12 -0.91 -1.78
CA ASP A 222 10.91 -1.84 -0.96
C ASP A 222 12.25 -2.16 -1.61
N ILE A 223 12.27 -2.51 -2.90
CA ILE A 223 13.52 -2.75 -3.64
C ILE A 223 14.45 -1.53 -3.55
N LEU A 224 13.91 -0.32 -3.74
CA LEU A 224 14.70 0.91 -3.67
C LEU A 224 15.20 1.20 -2.25
N HIS A 225 14.41 0.89 -1.23
CA HIS A 225 14.87 0.98 0.16
C HIS A 225 16.02 0.01 0.44
N ASP A 226 15.94 -1.22 -0.06
CA ASP A 226 16.97 -2.23 0.14
C ASP A 226 18.27 -1.86 -0.61
N CYS A 227 18.15 -1.22 -1.78
CA CYS A 227 19.28 -0.59 -2.48
C CYS A 227 19.95 0.52 -1.64
N MET A 228 19.21 1.25 -0.81
CA MET A 228 19.79 2.26 0.08
C MET A 228 20.57 1.63 1.24
N ASN A 229 20.20 0.41 1.64
CA ASN A 229 20.69 -0.27 2.83
C ASN A 229 21.45 -1.58 2.51
N LEU A 230 22.22 -1.59 1.42
CA LEU A 230 22.96 -2.79 0.98
C LEU A 230 23.83 -3.41 2.08
N HIS A 231 24.37 -2.61 3.00
CA HIS A 231 25.22 -3.08 4.09
C HIS A 231 24.50 -3.97 5.11
N ASP A 232 23.18 -3.84 5.23
CA ASP A 232 22.37 -4.72 6.11
C ASP A 232 22.12 -6.09 5.46
N ILE A 233 22.30 -6.18 4.14
CA ILE A 233 21.90 -7.34 3.33
C ILE A 233 23.13 -8.12 2.84
N PHE A 234 24.20 -7.42 2.48
CA PHE A 234 25.38 -8.00 1.82
C PHE A 234 26.65 -7.82 2.65
N THR A 235 27.44 -8.89 2.70
CA THR A 235 28.81 -8.86 3.25
C THR A 235 29.82 -8.28 2.25
N ASP A 236 29.67 -8.65 0.97
CA ASP A 236 30.54 -8.18 -0.11
C ASP A 236 29.89 -7.00 -0.83
N LEU A 237 30.34 -5.80 -0.49
CA LEU A 237 29.76 -4.55 -1.00
C LEU A 237 30.52 -4.01 -2.21
N PRO A 238 29.85 -3.24 -3.09
CA PRO A 238 30.53 -2.35 -4.01
C PRO A 238 31.51 -1.42 -3.28
N CYS A 239 32.48 -0.85 -4.02
CA CYS A 239 33.39 0.12 -3.42
C CYS A 239 32.61 1.34 -2.88
N ALA A 240 33.15 2.03 -1.88
CA ALA A 240 32.47 3.11 -1.17
C ALA A 240 31.82 4.17 -2.09
N THR A 241 32.46 4.51 -3.22
CA THR A 241 31.88 5.42 -4.22
C THR A 241 30.64 4.83 -4.88
N CYS A 242 30.72 3.59 -5.38
CA CYS A 242 29.58 2.93 -5.99
C CYS A 242 28.42 2.74 -5.00
N SER A 243 28.71 2.42 -3.74
CA SER A 243 27.68 2.29 -2.70
C SER A 243 26.98 3.62 -2.44
N SER A 244 27.74 4.71 -2.30
CA SER A 244 27.18 6.06 -2.16
C SER A 244 26.34 6.48 -3.37
N ASP A 245 26.80 6.17 -4.59
CA ASP A 245 26.08 6.47 -5.82
C ASP A 245 24.77 5.68 -5.91
N ILE A 246 24.81 4.38 -5.53
CA ILE A 246 23.62 3.52 -5.47
C ILE A 246 22.61 4.09 -4.47
N THR A 247 23.02 4.42 -3.24
CA THR A 247 22.13 4.98 -2.22
C THR A 247 21.47 6.26 -2.69
N THR A 248 22.26 7.19 -3.26
CA THR A 248 21.76 8.48 -3.76
C THR A 248 20.76 8.29 -4.90
N LEU A 249 21.06 7.38 -5.83
CA LEU A 249 20.20 7.13 -6.99
C LEU A 249 18.92 6.38 -6.60
N ALA A 250 19.02 5.43 -5.67
CA ALA A 250 17.88 4.72 -5.11
C ALA A 250 16.93 5.69 -4.39
N GLU A 251 17.45 6.57 -3.55
CA GLU A 251 16.66 7.61 -2.87
C GLU A 251 15.95 8.52 -3.87
N LYS A 252 16.66 9.00 -4.90
CA LYS A 252 16.09 9.83 -5.97
C LYS A 252 14.96 9.10 -6.69
N LYS A 253 15.18 7.85 -7.10
CA LYS A 253 14.19 7.01 -7.78
C LYS A 253 12.99 6.71 -6.91
N ARG A 254 13.16 6.61 -5.59
CA ARG A 254 12.08 6.38 -4.63
C ARG A 254 11.13 7.57 -4.56
N HIS A 255 11.69 8.77 -4.47
CA HIS A 255 10.94 10.02 -4.52
C HIS A 255 10.27 10.24 -5.88
N GLU A 256 10.96 9.92 -6.98
CA GLU A 256 10.42 9.99 -8.34
C GLU A 256 9.20 9.08 -8.52
N LEU A 257 9.30 7.82 -8.07
CA LEU A 257 8.20 6.86 -8.13
C LEU A 257 6.98 7.37 -7.35
N TRP A 258 7.17 7.78 -6.09
CA TRP A 258 6.08 8.27 -5.24
C TRP A 258 5.34 9.46 -5.87
N ARG A 259 6.10 10.43 -6.41
CA ARG A 259 5.54 11.61 -7.09
C ARG A 259 4.84 11.27 -8.40
N SER A 260 5.22 10.17 -9.04
CA SER A 260 4.65 9.73 -10.32
C SER A 260 3.36 8.92 -10.16
N LEU A 261 3.01 8.47 -8.95
CA LEU A 261 1.82 7.65 -8.71
C LEU A 261 0.52 8.28 -9.25
N PRO A 262 0.22 9.59 -9.06
CA PRO A 262 -0.99 10.19 -9.65
C PRO A 262 -1.05 10.06 -11.16
N ALA A 263 0.08 10.25 -11.85
CA ALA A 263 0.18 10.08 -13.30
C ALA A 263 0.08 8.61 -13.70
N PHE A 264 0.69 7.69 -12.93
CA PHE A 264 0.64 6.25 -13.21
C PHE A 264 -0.77 5.69 -13.18
N PHE A 265 -1.65 6.27 -12.36
CA PHE A 265 -3.04 5.83 -12.21
C PHE A 265 -4.05 6.74 -12.90
N ASN A 266 -3.63 7.69 -13.75
CA ASN A 266 -4.52 8.63 -14.44
C ASN A 266 -5.50 9.32 -13.47
N LEU A 267 -4.95 9.91 -12.40
CA LEU A 267 -5.69 10.64 -11.36
C LEU A 267 -5.67 12.17 -11.56
N LEU A 268 -5.05 12.64 -12.65
CA LEU A 268 -4.91 14.04 -13.04
C LEU A 268 -5.89 14.41 -14.16
#